data_AF-A0A2C1KGB3-F1
#
_entry.id   AF-A0A2C1KGB3-F1
#
_cell.length_a   1.000
_cell.length_b   1.000
_cell.length_c   1.000
_cell.angle_alpha   90.00
_cell.angle_beta   90.00
_cell.angle_gamma   90.00
#
_symmetry.space_group_name_H-M   'P 1'
#
loop_
_entity.id
_entity.type
_entity.pdbx_description
1 polymer ?
#
loop_
_entity_poly.entity_id
_entity_poly.type
_entity_poly.pdbx_seq_one_letter_code
_entity_poly.pdbx_strand_id
1 'polypeptide(L)'
;MNFHLNEAIEVLSRTPKTLEHFLSGLSDQWLHCNEGEGTWNASEIVEHLIEAELHNWIPRLESILHDGKNKHFPSFDRFSHLTKPESTIEEKLLTFIQLRETNLEKLKELINPHHHLEIEGTHPAFGVVKIRELLSTWVVHDLTHISQIVRVMAKRYYDDVGPWKEYLGVLKK
;
A
#
# COMPACT_ATOMS: atom_id res chain seq x y z
N MET A 1 -15.70 -16.99 -1.64
CA MET A 1 -15.24 -15.60 -1.45
C MET A 1 -14.64 -15.54 -0.06
N ASN A 2 -13.38 -15.09 0.08
CA ASN A 2 -12.63 -15.19 1.35
C ASN A 2 -12.59 -13.88 2.15
N PHE A 3 -13.12 -12.77 1.60
CA PHE A 3 -12.99 -11.47 2.26
C PHE A 3 -13.86 -11.39 3.51
N HIS A 4 -13.21 -11.13 4.65
CA HIS A 4 -13.84 -10.75 5.90
C HIS A 4 -13.26 -9.40 6.36
N LEU A 5 -14.13 -8.44 6.71
CA LEU A 5 -13.70 -7.08 7.05
C LEU A 5 -12.73 -7.07 8.24
N ASN A 6 -13.00 -7.87 9.27
CA ASN A 6 -12.13 -7.92 10.46
C ASN A 6 -10.74 -8.48 10.12
N GLU A 7 -10.66 -9.54 9.32
CA GLU A 7 -9.40 -10.12 8.85
C GLU A 7 -8.62 -9.15 7.94
N ALA A 8 -9.33 -8.37 7.12
CA ALA A 8 -8.71 -7.31 6.32
C ALA A 8 -8.11 -6.22 7.21
N ILE A 9 -8.86 -5.76 8.22
CA ILE A 9 -8.39 -4.77 9.19
C ILE A 9 -7.17 -5.29 9.98
N GLU A 10 -7.10 -6.59 10.27
CA GLU A 10 -5.95 -7.18 10.96
C GLU A 10 -4.64 -7.00 10.18
N VAL A 11 -4.66 -7.17 8.85
CA VAL A 11 -3.47 -6.95 8.02
C VAL A 11 -3.18 -5.45 7.94
N LEU A 12 -4.19 -4.65 7.59
CA LEU A 12 -4.02 -3.20 7.41
C LEU A 12 -3.51 -2.49 8.67
N SER A 13 -3.95 -2.90 9.86
CA SER A 13 -3.49 -2.27 11.11
C SER A 13 -2.05 -2.63 11.47
N ARG A 14 -1.53 -3.75 10.94
CA ARG A 14 -0.17 -4.23 11.23
C ARG A 14 0.88 -3.72 10.25
N THR A 15 0.50 -3.37 9.03
CA THR A 15 1.47 -2.94 8.01
C THR A 15 2.36 -1.77 8.46
N PRO A 16 1.85 -0.65 9.02
CA PRO A 16 2.70 0.48 9.36
C PRO A 16 3.77 0.12 10.41
N LYS A 17 3.38 -0.60 11.46
CA LYS A 17 4.31 -1.05 12.51
C LYS A 17 5.26 -2.14 12.01
N THR A 18 4.82 -2.99 11.08
CA THR A 18 5.70 -3.96 10.43
C THR A 18 6.82 -3.26 9.67
N LEU A 19 6.49 -2.23 8.88
CA LEU A 19 7.48 -1.43 8.14
C LEU A 19 8.36 -0.60 9.08
N GLU A 20 7.81 -0.05 10.16
CA GLU A 20 8.57 0.69 11.16
C GLU A 20 9.69 -0.17 11.76
N HIS A 21 9.34 -1.36 12.25
CA HIS A 21 10.31 -2.29 12.83
C HIS A 21 11.31 -2.82 11.80
N PHE A 22 10.91 -2.89 10.53
CA PHE A 22 11.76 -3.43 9.48
C PHE A 22 12.76 -2.41 8.91
N LEU A 23 12.38 -1.12 8.87
CA LEU A 23 13.14 -0.09 8.16
C LEU A 23 13.80 0.96 9.06
N SER A 24 13.28 1.21 10.27
CA SER A 24 13.83 2.25 11.15
C SER A 24 15.27 1.94 11.57
N GLY A 25 16.13 2.96 11.52
CA GLY A 25 17.54 2.86 11.92
C GLY A 25 18.43 2.05 10.98
N LEU A 26 17.91 1.60 9.84
CA LEU A 26 18.75 1.05 8.76
C LEU A 26 19.60 2.16 8.14
N SER A 27 20.73 1.77 7.55
CA SER A 27 21.58 2.71 6.82
C SER A 27 20.92 3.19 5.53
N ASP A 28 21.28 4.39 5.08
CA ASP A 28 20.75 4.98 3.83
C ASP A 28 20.90 4.04 2.63
N GLN A 29 21.97 3.25 2.55
CA GLN A 29 22.18 2.32 1.45
C GLN A 29 21.13 1.19 1.40
N TRP A 30 20.53 0.82 2.53
CA TRP A 30 19.38 -0.10 2.55
C TRP A 30 18.12 0.60 2.08
N LEU A 31 17.91 1.85 2.51
CA LEU A 31 16.71 2.63 2.22
C LEU A 31 16.65 3.08 0.75
N HIS A 32 17.80 3.30 0.12
CA HIS A 32 17.94 3.85 -1.24
C HIS A 32 18.39 2.84 -2.31
N CYS A 33 18.64 1.57 -1.96
CA CYS A 33 18.80 0.53 -2.99
C CYS A 33 17.48 0.28 -3.73
N ASN A 34 17.53 -0.20 -4.97
CA ASN A 34 16.34 -0.43 -5.81
C ASN A 34 16.52 -1.67 -6.70
N GLU A 35 15.49 -1.98 -7.50
CA GLU A 35 15.50 -3.09 -8.45
C GLU A 35 16.09 -2.70 -9.84
N GLY A 36 16.79 -1.58 -9.97
CA GLY A 36 17.35 -1.06 -11.23
C GLY A 36 16.77 0.31 -11.63
N GLU A 37 17.21 0.82 -12.79
CA GLU A 37 16.77 2.12 -13.31
C GLU A 37 15.24 2.19 -13.46
N GLY A 38 14.64 3.30 -13.01
CA GLY A 38 13.19 3.51 -13.06
C GLY A 38 12.38 2.73 -12.03
N THR A 39 13.03 2.03 -11.10
CA THR A 39 12.34 1.31 -10.00
C THR A 39 12.47 2.06 -8.68
N TRP A 40 11.51 1.81 -7.79
CA TRP A 40 11.46 2.49 -6.49
C TRP A 40 12.34 1.83 -5.45
N ASN A 41 12.92 2.65 -4.58
CA ASN A 41 13.59 2.23 -3.35
C ASN A 41 12.60 2.09 -2.18
N ALA A 42 13.07 1.60 -1.03
CA ALA A 42 12.20 1.37 0.13
C ALA A 42 11.57 2.66 0.67
N SER A 43 12.32 3.77 0.67
CA SER A 43 11.82 5.09 1.13
C SER A 43 10.72 5.65 0.21
N GLU A 44 10.87 5.50 -1.11
CA GLU A 44 9.87 5.88 -2.11
C GLU A 44 8.60 5.02 -2.00
N ILE A 45 8.75 3.72 -1.72
CA ILE A 45 7.60 2.83 -1.54
C ILE A 45 6.78 3.22 -0.30
N VAL A 46 7.43 3.61 0.81
CA VAL A 46 6.72 4.11 2.00
C VAL A 46 5.98 5.41 1.69
N GLU A 47 6.59 6.33 0.95
CA GLU A 47 5.93 7.57 0.52
C GLU A 47 4.71 7.29 -0.38
N HIS A 48 4.81 6.33 -1.29
CA HIS A 48 3.69 5.89 -2.12
C HIS A 48 2.53 5.31 -1.30
N LEU A 49 2.82 4.56 -0.24
CA LEU A 49 1.79 4.08 0.69
C LEU A 49 1.07 5.23 1.40
N ILE A 50 1.80 6.27 1.83
CA ILE A 50 1.24 7.49 2.42
C ILE A 50 0.29 8.19 1.42
N GLU A 51 0.71 8.36 0.17
CA GLU A 51 -0.12 8.97 -0.86
C GLU A 51 -1.39 8.15 -1.14
N ALA A 52 -1.31 6.82 -1.06
CA ALA A 52 -2.47 5.95 -1.17
C ALA A 52 -3.44 6.10 0.02
N GLU A 53 -2.94 6.28 1.25
CA GLU A 53 -3.78 6.58 2.42
C GLU A 53 -4.55 7.89 2.26
N LEU A 54 -3.93 8.91 1.67
CA LEU A 54 -4.53 10.24 1.51
C LEU A 54 -5.56 10.30 0.38
N HIS A 55 -5.28 9.64 -0.75
CA HIS A 55 -5.98 9.92 -2.00
C HIS A 55 -6.64 8.71 -2.66
N ASN A 56 -6.45 7.50 -2.14
CA ASN A 56 -6.93 6.28 -2.79
C ASN A 56 -8.08 5.63 -2.02
N TRP A 57 -7.82 5.06 -0.85
CA TRP A 57 -8.74 4.07 -0.26
C TRP A 57 -10.02 4.66 0.32
N ILE A 58 -9.90 5.52 1.33
CA ILE A 58 -11.06 6.15 1.98
C ILE A 58 -11.79 7.11 1.02
N PRO A 59 -11.12 7.97 0.23
CA PRO A 59 -11.83 8.85 -0.71
C PRO A 59 -12.67 8.09 -1.74
N ARG A 60 -12.18 6.94 -2.22
CA ARG A 60 -12.97 6.09 -3.14
C ARG A 60 -14.10 5.38 -2.43
N LEU A 61 -13.88 4.92 -1.20
CA LEU A 61 -14.93 4.31 -0.39
C LEU A 61 -16.10 5.29 -0.18
N GLU A 62 -15.80 6.52 0.21
CA GLU A 62 -16.78 7.59 0.40
C GLU A 62 -17.52 7.92 -0.90
N SER A 63 -16.80 8.01 -2.03
CA SER A 63 -17.45 8.25 -3.32
C SER A 63 -18.37 7.10 -3.75
N ILE A 64 -17.98 5.84 -3.53
CA ILE A 64 -18.87 4.69 -3.81
C ILE A 64 -20.12 4.74 -2.93
N LEU A 65 -19.99 5.08 -1.64
CA LEU A 65 -21.12 5.16 -0.71
C LEU A 65 -22.07 6.34 -1.03
N HIS A 66 -21.52 7.49 -1.44
CA HIS A 66 -22.30 8.70 -1.71
C HIS A 66 -22.87 8.76 -3.14
N ASP A 67 -22.02 8.54 -4.15
CA ASP A 67 -22.36 8.74 -5.56
C ASP A 67 -22.85 7.45 -6.25
N GLY A 68 -22.52 6.28 -5.68
CA GLY A 68 -22.77 4.98 -6.28
C GLY A 68 -22.20 4.89 -7.71
N LYS A 69 -23.00 4.39 -8.64
CA LYS A 69 -22.62 4.26 -10.06
C LYS A 69 -22.69 5.55 -10.87
N ASN A 70 -23.31 6.59 -10.33
CA ASN A 70 -23.69 7.77 -11.11
C ASN A 70 -22.50 8.66 -11.47
N LYS A 71 -21.36 8.47 -10.81
CA LYS A 71 -20.16 9.27 -11.00
C LYS A 71 -18.91 8.40 -10.93
N HIS A 72 -17.91 8.74 -11.73
CA HIS A 72 -16.57 8.18 -11.55
C HIS A 72 -15.94 8.75 -10.28
N PHE A 73 -15.40 7.88 -9.44
CA PHE A 73 -14.58 8.34 -8.31
C PHE A 73 -13.24 8.91 -8.81
N PRO A 74 -12.57 9.78 -8.02
CA PRO A 74 -11.39 10.52 -8.45
C PRO A 74 -10.25 9.66 -8.99
N SER A 75 -9.54 10.17 -10.00
CA SER A 75 -8.28 9.59 -10.46
C SER A 75 -7.22 9.71 -9.36
N PHE A 76 -6.44 8.64 -9.18
CA PHE A 76 -5.32 8.61 -8.26
C PHE A 76 -4.01 8.66 -9.06
N ASP A 77 -3.20 9.68 -8.81
CA ASP A 77 -1.84 9.74 -9.37
C ASP A 77 -0.93 8.83 -8.54
N ARG A 78 -0.53 7.72 -9.16
CA ARG A 78 0.31 6.70 -8.51
C ARG A 78 1.77 7.13 -8.36
N PHE A 79 2.17 8.23 -8.98
CA PHE A 79 3.55 8.72 -8.99
C PHE A 79 3.71 10.07 -8.26
N SER A 80 2.64 10.58 -7.61
CA SER A 80 2.66 11.87 -6.91
C SER A 80 3.79 11.97 -5.88
N HIS A 81 4.12 10.85 -5.24
CA HIS A 81 5.20 10.72 -4.25
C HIS A 81 6.57 11.13 -4.79
N LEU A 82 6.85 10.95 -6.09
CA LEU A 82 8.14 11.28 -6.70
C LEU A 82 8.43 12.78 -6.77
N THR A 83 7.41 13.61 -6.54
CA THR A 83 7.52 15.08 -6.57
C THR A 83 7.57 15.72 -5.18
N LYS A 84 7.53 14.90 -4.12
CA LYS A 84 7.52 15.39 -2.74
C LYS A 84 8.91 15.80 -2.28
N PRO A 85 9.00 16.81 -1.39
CA PRO A 85 10.26 17.12 -0.73
C PRO A 85 10.76 15.92 0.07
N GLU A 86 12.07 15.79 0.16
CA GLU A 86 12.71 14.70 0.88
C GLU A 86 12.45 14.81 2.39
N SER A 87 12.13 13.68 3.01
CA SER A 87 11.88 13.53 4.45
C SER A 87 12.54 12.23 4.94
N THR A 88 12.80 12.15 6.24
CA THR A 88 13.47 10.97 6.80
C THR A 88 12.53 9.76 6.79
N ILE A 89 13.09 8.54 6.83
CA ILE A 89 12.27 7.33 6.89
C ILE A 89 11.42 7.30 8.17
N GLU A 90 11.94 7.82 9.28
CA GLU A 90 11.24 7.93 10.56
C GLU A 90 10.01 8.84 10.46
N GLU A 91 10.14 10.00 9.81
CA GLU A 91 9.02 10.93 9.60
C GLU A 91 7.92 10.28 8.76
N LYS A 92 8.31 9.64 7.64
CA LYS A 92 7.38 8.92 6.76
C LYS A 92 6.64 7.81 7.48
N LEU A 93 7.36 6.97 8.24
CA LEU A 93 6.76 5.88 9.00
C LEU A 93 5.76 6.40 10.03
N LEU A 94 6.11 7.47 10.75
CA LEU A 94 5.20 8.11 11.71
C LEU A 94 3.94 8.63 11.03
N THR A 95 4.08 9.33 9.90
CA THR A 95 2.94 9.79 9.10
C THR A 95 2.06 8.62 8.64
N PHE A 96 2.67 7.54 8.15
CA PHE A 96 1.92 6.37 7.70
C PHE A 96 1.13 5.69 8.83
N ILE A 97 1.73 5.56 10.03
CA ILE A 97 1.04 5.05 11.21
C ILE A 97 -0.20 5.88 11.53
N GLN A 98 -0.05 7.20 11.65
CA GLN A 98 -1.13 8.11 12.02
C GLN A 98 -2.27 8.11 10.99
N LEU A 99 -1.93 8.12 9.70
CA LEU A 99 -2.92 8.08 8.62
C LEU A 99 -3.67 6.75 8.61
N ARG A 100 -2.96 5.62 8.76
CA ARG A 100 -3.59 4.30 8.78
C ARG A 100 -4.53 4.14 9.96
N GLU A 101 -4.13 4.58 11.15
CA GLU A 101 -5.00 4.56 12.34
C GLU A 101 -6.30 5.34 12.08
N THR A 102 -6.17 6.59 11.61
CA THR A 102 -7.31 7.45 11.27
C THR A 102 -8.21 6.83 10.20
N ASN A 103 -7.62 6.28 9.14
CA ASN A 103 -8.37 5.68 8.04
C ASN A 103 -9.09 4.40 8.45
N LEU A 104 -8.51 3.59 9.34
CA LEU A 104 -9.18 2.38 9.86
C LEU A 104 -10.31 2.70 10.83
N GLU A 105 -10.23 3.79 11.59
CA GLU A 105 -11.36 4.30 12.37
C GLU A 105 -12.51 4.71 11.44
N LYS A 106 -12.23 5.54 10.42
CA LYS A 106 -13.22 5.91 9.41
C LYS A 106 -13.83 4.70 8.70
N LEU A 107 -13.01 3.70 8.34
CA LEU A 107 -13.51 2.47 7.70
C LEU A 107 -14.55 1.77 8.57
N LYS A 108 -14.30 1.65 9.89
CA LYS A 108 -15.24 1.03 10.84
C LYS A 108 -16.53 1.82 10.99
N GLU A 109 -16.47 3.15 10.90
CA GLU A 109 -17.64 4.02 10.95
C GLU A 109 -18.48 3.95 9.67
N LEU A 110 -17.82 3.92 8.50
CA LEU A 110 -18.48 3.98 7.19
C LEU A 110 -19.07 2.64 6.74
N ILE A 111 -18.51 1.51 7.18
CA ILE A 111 -18.85 0.19 6.63
C ILE A 111 -19.55 -0.71 7.63
N ASN A 112 -20.82 -1.00 7.34
CA ASN A 112 -21.48 -2.19 7.83
C ASN A 112 -21.28 -3.35 6.83
N PRO A 113 -20.50 -4.39 7.16
CA PRO A 113 -20.16 -5.46 6.23
C PRO A 113 -21.38 -6.28 5.77
N HIS A 114 -22.49 -6.27 6.50
CA HIS A 114 -23.71 -6.98 6.09
C HIS A 114 -24.50 -6.28 4.99
N HIS A 115 -24.27 -4.97 4.79
CA HIS A 115 -25.05 -4.16 3.86
C HIS A 115 -24.21 -3.54 2.75
N HIS A 116 -22.98 -3.13 3.04
CA HIS A 116 -22.25 -2.24 2.14
C HIS A 116 -21.30 -2.97 1.17
N LEU A 117 -20.88 -4.20 1.45
CA LEU A 117 -19.83 -4.87 0.68
C LEU A 117 -20.15 -5.06 -0.82
N GLU A 118 -21.43 -5.20 -1.15
CA GLU A 118 -21.91 -5.36 -2.53
C GLU A 118 -22.32 -4.05 -3.20
N ILE A 119 -22.22 -2.91 -2.51
CA ILE A 119 -22.48 -1.60 -3.13
C ILE A 119 -21.46 -1.38 -4.23
N GLU A 120 -21.98 -0.94 -5.38
CA GLU A 120 -21.24 -0.74 -6.60
C GLU A 120 -20.97 0.75 -6.85
N GLY A 121 -19.77 1.06 -7.29
CA GLY A 121 -19.42 2.36 -7.88
C GLY A 121 -18.66 2.19 -9.18
N THR A 122 -18.28 3.30 -9.80
CA THR A 122 -17.73 3.28 -11.16
C THR A 122 -16.27 3.75 -11.18
N HIS A 123 -15.34 2.84 -11.43
CA HIS A 123 -13.92 3.12 -11.64
C HIS A 123 -13.69 3.73 -13.02
N PRO A 124 -12.91 4.82 -13.16
CA PRO A 124 -12.72 5.52 -14.43
C PRO A 124 -12.13 4.64 -15.55
N ALA A 125 -11.36 3.60 -15.19
CA ALA A 125 -10.76 2.67 -16.15
C ALA A 125 -11.36 1.26 -16.16
N PHE A 126 -12.01 0.81 -15.08
CA PHE A 126 -12.47 -0.59 -14.95
C PHE A 126 -14.00 -0.72 -15.05
N GLY A 127 -14.73 0.40 -15.06
CA GLY A 127 -16.18 0.39 -14.98
C GLY A 127 -16.65 0.01 -13.58
N VAL A 128 -17.70 -0.81 -13.50
CA VAL A 128 -18.35 -1.14 -12.22
C VAL A 128 -17.44 -1.99 -11.33
N VAL A 129 -17.26 -1.55 -10.08
CA VAL A 129 -16.52 -2.27 -9.02
C VAL A 129 -17.30 -2.20 -7.71
N LYS A 130 -17.02 -3.12 -6.79
CA LYS A 130 -17.68 -3.20 -5.48
C LYS A 130 -16.79 -2.74 -4.33
N ILE A 131 -17.41 -2.32 -3.22
CA ILE A 131 -16.69 -1.99 -1.99
C ILE A 131 -15.80 -3.14 -1.52
N ARG A 132 -16.28 -4.38 -1.53
CA ARG A 132 -15.46 -5.55 -1.16
C ARG A 132 -14.20 -5.69 -2.01
N GLU A 133 -14.26 -5.32 -3.29
CA GLU A 133 -13.13 -5.42 -4.23
C GLU A 133 -12.12 -4.31 -3.94
N LEU A 134 -12.59 -3.09 -3.65
CA LEU A 134 -11.74 -1.99 -3.21
C LEU A 134 -10.99 -2.35 -1.92
N LEU A 135 -11.69 -2.84 -0.90
CA LEU A 135 -11.09 -3.19 0.39
C LEU A 135 -10.15 -4.40 0.29
N SER A 136 -10.50 -5.41 -0.52
CA SER A 136 -9.58 -6.52 -0.81
C SER A 136 -8.31 -6.01 -1.51
N THR A 137 -8.46 -5.06 -2.43
CA THR A 137 -7.32 -4.45 -3.14
C THR A 137 -6.42 -3.66 -2.20
N TRP A 138 -6.97 -2.96 -1.21
CA TRP A 138 -6.17 -2.24 -0.21
C TRP A 138 -5.25 -3.20 0.56
N VAL A 139 -5.78 -4.34 1.03
CA VAL A 139 -4.97 -5.37 1.70
C VAL A 139 -3.88 -5.91 0.78
N VAL A 140 -4.22 -6.25 -0.46
CA VAL A 140 -3.26 -6.80 -1.42
C VAL A 140 -2.22 -5.75 -1.86
N HIS A 141 -2.57 -4.46 -1.86
CA HIS A 141 -1.66 -3.36 -2.16
C HIS A 141 -0.56 -3.24 -1.11
N ASP A 142 -0.92 -3.27 0.17
CA ASP A 142 0.05 -3.34 1.28
C ASP A 142 1.01 -4.54 1.09
N LEU A 143 0.47 -5.74 0.86
CA LEU A 143 1.28 -6.95 0.69
C LEU A 143 2.17 -6.89 -0.56
N THR A 144 1.70 -6.27 -1.63
CA THR A 144 2.47 -6.05 -2.87
C THR A 144 3.69 -5.18 -2.58
N HIS A 145 3.51 -4.10 -1.83
CA HIS A 145 4.59 -3.16 -1.52
C HIS A 145 5.54 -3.66 -0.42
N ILE A 146 5.05 -4.43 0.57
CA ILE A 146 5.94 -5.17 1.48
C ILE A 146 6.82 -6.14 0.69
N SER A 147 6.22 -6.91 -0.23
CA SER A 147 6.99 -7.81 -1.09
C SER A 147 8.01 -7.05 -1.95
N GLN A 148 7.65 -5.88 -2.46
CA GLN A 148 8.56 -5.04 -3.24
C GLN A 148 9.75 -4.57 -2.40
N ILE A 149 9.52 -4.07 -1.18
CA ILE A 149 10.59 -3.65 -0.26
C ILE A 149 11.55 -4.82 0.01
N VAL A 150 11.01 -6.01 0.32
CA VAL A 150 11.83 -7.20 0.58
C VAL A 150 12.70 -7.56 -0.63
N ARG A 151 12.15 -7.51 -1.86
CA ARG A 151 12.92 -7.81 -3.07
C ARG A 151 13.98 -6.76 -3.38
N VAL A 152 13.63 -5.47 -3.25
CA VAL A 152 14.55 -4.34 -3.40
C VAL A 152 15.77 -4.53 -2.49
N MET A 153 15.52 -4.80 -1.21
CA MET A 153 16.61 -5.02 -0.25
C MET A 153 17.40 -6.29 -0.58
N ALA A 154 16.74 -7.41 -0.89
CA ALA A 154 17.43 -8.65 -1.23
C ALA A 154 18.33 -8.50 -2.46
N LYS A 155 17.87 -7.78 -3.49
CA LYS A 155 18.62 -7.54 -4.73
C LYS A 155 19.94 -6.81 -4.51
N ARG A 156 20.08 -6.05 -3.42
CA ARG A 156 21.36 -5.42 -3.04
C ARG A 156 22.50 -6.45 -2.92
N TYR A 157 22.20 -7.69 -2.55
CA TYR A 157 23.19 -8.78 -2.42
C TYR A 157 23.18 -9.78 -3.58
N TYR A 158 22.60 -9.42 -4.73
CA TYR A 158 22.45 -10.36 -5.85
C TYR A 158 23.76 -11.02 -6.29
N ASP A 159 24.84 -10.24 -6.40
CA ASP A 159 26.17 -10.76 -6.77
C ASP A 159 26.92 -11.31 -5.54
N ASP A 160 26.72 -10.72 -4.36
CA ASP A 160 27.40 -11.11 -3.11
C ASP A 160 27.05 -12.53 -2.64
N VAL A 161 25.84 -13.01 -2.95
CA VAL A 161 25.42 -14.38 -2.60
C VAL A 161 25.99 -15.45 -3.56
N GLY A 162 26.80 -15.08 -4.55
CA GLY A 162 27.47 -16.04 -5.44
C GLY A 162 26.52 -17.10 -6.03
N PRO A 163 26.88 -18.40 -6.00
CA PRO A 163 26.05 -19.46 -6.58
C PRO A 163 24.78 -19.77 -5.76
N TRP A 164 24.67 -19.32 -4.51
CA TRP A 164 23.47 -19.57 -3.69
C TRP A 164 22.22 -18.90 -4.25
N LYS A 165 22.36 -17.92 -5.14
CA LYS A 165 21.22 -17.31 -5.87
C LYS A 165 20.35 -18.34 -6.61
N GLU A 166 20.90 -19.49 -6.99
CA GLU A 166 20.12 -20.59 -7.58
C GLU A 166 19.07 -21.16 -6.63
N TYR A 167 19.19 -20.98 -5.32
CA TYR A 167 18.23 -21.46 -4.31
C TYR A 167 17.39 -20.34 -3.68
N LEU A 168 17.77 -19.08 -3.87
CA LEU A 168 17.10 -17.92 -3.26
C LEU A 168 16.01 -17.37 -4.18
N GLY A 169 14.77 -17.86 -4.00
CA GLY A 169 13.63 -17.50 -4.87
C GLY A 169 13.32 -16.00 -4.98
N VAL A 170 13.68 -15.20 -3.96
CA VAL A 170 13.51 -13.73 -3.98
C VAL A 170 14.39 -13.04 -5.03
N LEU A 171 15.49 -13.67 -5.45
CA LEU A 171 16.45 -13.14 -6.44
C LEU A 171 16.19 -13.64 -7.87
N LYS A 172 15.16 -14.47 -8.08
CA LYS A 172 14.87 -15.10 -9.38
C LYS A 172 13.84 -14.33 -10.23
N LYS A 173 13.49 -13.11 -9.82
CA LYS A 173 12.48 -12.28 -10.48
C LYS A 173 13.10 -11.09 -11.19
#